data_AF-A0A399Z167-F1
#
_entry.id   AF-A0A399Z167-F1
#
_cell.length_a   1.000
_cell.length_b   1.000
_cell.length_c   1.000
_cell.angle_alpha   90.00
_cell.angle_beta   90.00
_cell.angle_gamma   90.00
#
_symmetry.space_group_name_H-M   'P 1'
#
loop_
_entity.id
_entity.type
_entity.pdbx_description
1 polymer ?
#
loop_
_entity_poly.entity_id
_entity_poly.type
_entity_poly.pdbx_seq_one_letter_code
_entity_poly.pdbx_strand_id
1 'polypeptide(L)'
;MGQANDDSRYFWPRPSATGYTTLPSGASNLAPTSATLAEQAMQRANDFRAAHGLPTGVKVPVEMRFASGSGLDPHISPDAARMQASRVADARGLNEAQVLDLVDAHVEGPQLGILGEPRVNVLLLNLALDRLQ
;
A
#
# COMPACT_ATOMS: atom_id res chain seq x y z
N MET A 1 -13.75 -1.37 11.91
CA MET A 1 -12.39 -1.34 12.46
C MET A 1 -11.42 -1.56 11.30
N GLY A 2 -11.13 -0.50 10.53
CA GLY A 2 -10.06 -0.51 9.51
C GLY A 2 -8.97 0.41 10.02
N GLN A 3 -7.74 -0.08 10.13
CA GLN A 3 -6.63 0.72 10.66
C GLN A 3 -6.44 1.97 9.78
N ALA A 4 -6.36 3.14 10.42
CA ALA A 4 -6.03 4.38 9.73
C ALA A 4 -4.59 4.27 9.21
N ASN A 5 -4.39 4.67 7.95
CA ASN A 5 -3.12 4.63 7.23
C ASN A 5 -2.07 5.62 7.76
N ASP A 6 -2.08 5.98 9.05
CA ASP A 6 -1.24 7.03 9.62
C ASP A 6 -0.18 6.48 10.58
N ASP A 7 -0.27 5.19 10.96
CA ASP A 7 0.73 4.57 11.83
C ASP A 7 1.95 4.14 11.00
N SER A 8 3.10 4.79 11.27
CA SER A 8 4.38 4.51 10.59
C SER A 8 4.88 3.09 10.82
N ARG A 9 4.38 2.41 11.86
CA ARG A 9 4.76 1.03 12.20
C ARG A 9 4.11 -0.01 11.30
N TYR A 10 3.10 0.32 10.50
CA TYR A 10 2.38 -0.68 9.69
C TYR A 10 2.50 -0.40 8.20
N PHE A 11 2.54 -1.46 7.40
CA PHE A 11 2.42 -1.35 5.95
C PHE A 11 1.07 -0.73 5.59
N TRP A 12 1.11 0.23 4.67
CA TRP A 12 -0.04 0.94 4.15
C TRP A 12 -0.67 0.16 2.99
N PRO A 13 -1.98 -0.14 3.07
CA PRO A 13 -2.73 -0.69 1.96
C PRO A 13 -2.98 0.38 0.89
N ARG A 14 -3.60 -0.04 -0.22
CA ARG A 14 -4.06 0.88 -1.25
C ARG A 14 -5.00 1.94 -0.66
N PRO A 15 -4.89 3.22 -1.09
CA PRO A 15 -5.83 4.25 -0.68
C PRO A 15 -7.29 3.84 -0.98
N SER A 16 -8.22 4.05 -0.05
CA SER A 16 -9.66 3.84 -0.30
C SER A 16 -10.31 5.14 -0.77
N ALA A 17 -11.26 5.04 -1.70
CA ALA A 17 -11.96 6.20 -2.28
C ALA A 17 -12.89 6.91 -1.28
N THR A 18 -13.35 6.21 -0.25
CA THR A 18 -14.39 6.70 0.67
C THR A 18 -13.84 7.28 1.97
N GLY A 19 -12.55 7.12 2.27
CA GLY A 19 -12.12 7.00 3.66
C GLY A 19 -12.84 5.80 4.31
N TYR A 20 -12.23 5.14 5.29
CA TYR A 20 -12.86 3.97 5.92
C TYR A 20 -13.98 4.37 6.91
N THR A 21 -14.89 5.27 6.50
CA THR A 21 -16.13 5.59 7.20
C THR A 21 -17.20 4.57 6.82
N THR A 22 -18.03 4.17 7.78
CA THR A 22 -18.96 3.03 7.72
C THR A 22 -20.24 3.31 6.90
N LEU A 23 -20.15 4.02 5.78
CA LEU A 23 -21.26 4.28 4.85
C LEU A 23 -20.90 3.77 3.44
N PRO A 24 -21.86 3.17 2.70
CA PRO A 24 -21.56 2.17 1.69
C PRO A 24 -21.02 2.75 0.37
N SER A 25 -20.07 2.01 -0.21
CA SER A 25 -19.83 1.82 -1.64
C SER A 25 -20.05 3.04 -2.56
N GLY A 26 -19.08 3.94 -2.61
CA GLY A 26 -18.90 4.85 -3.73
C GLY A 26 -17.63 4.49 -4.47
N ALA A 27 -17.71 3.60 -5.47
CA ALA A 27 -16.69 3.57 -6.50
C ALA A 27 -16.53 5.01 -7.02
N SER A 28 -15.30 5.51 -7.14
CA SER A 28 -15.06 6.83 -7.71
C SER A 28 -15.61 6.84 -9.14
N ASN A 29 -16.84 7.30 -9.35
CA ASN A 29 -17.42 7.57 -10.66
C ASN A 29 -16.78 8.86 -11.26
N LEU A 30 -15.46 9.01 -11.09
CA LEU A 30 -14.68 10.10 -11.67
C LEU A 30 -14.27 9.65 -13.08
N ALA A 31 -14.71 10.42 -14.08
CA ALA A 31 -14.35 10.17 -15.46
C ALA A 31 -12.81 10.15 -15.64
N PRO A 32 -12.27 9.33 -16.56
CA PRO A 32 -10.83 9.26 -16.83
C PRO A 32 -10.19 10.60 -17.25
N THR A 33 -11.01 11.56 -17.66
CA THR A 33 -10.62 12.93 -18.05
C THR A 33 -10.73 13.96 -16.91
N SER A 34 -11.05 13.53 -15.69
CA SER A 34 -11.19 14.44 -14.55
C SER A 34 -9.82 14.96 -14.11
N ALA A 35 -9.57 16.26 -14.28
CA ALA A 35 -8.41 16.95 -13.73
C ALA A 35 -8.25 16.67 -12.22
N THR A 36 -9.37 16.55 -11.50
CA THR A 36 -9.41 16.19 -10.08
C THR A 36 -8.83 14.81 -9.78
N LEU A 37 -9.03 13.81 -10.65
CA LEU A 37 -8.43 12.48 -10.46
C LEU A 37 -6.91 12.53 -10.64
N ALA A 38 -6.44 13.30 -11.63
CA ALA A 38 -5.01 13.51 -11.87
C ALA A 38 -4.35 14.25 -10.70
N GLU A 39 -4.98 15.31 -10.18
CA GLU A 39 -4.53 16.04 -9.00
C GLU A 39 -4.46 15.14 -7.76
N GLN A 40 -5.51 14.36 -7.49
CA GLN A 40 -5.52 13.41 -6.37
C GLN A 40 -4.43 12.33 -6.50
N ALA A 41 -4.20 11.82 -7.71
CA ALA A 41 -3.15 10.84 -7.97
C ALA A 41 -1.74 11.44 -7.77
N MET A 42 -1.53 12.69 -8.18
CA MET A 42 -0.27 13.42 -7.94
C MET A 42 -0.07 13.71 -6.45
N GLN A 43 -1.11 14.17 -5.75
CA GLN A 43 -1.05 14.45 -4.32
C GLN A 43 -0.69 13.18 -3.53
N ARG A 44 -1.41 12.06 -3.77
CA ARG A 44 -1.11 10.78 -3.13
C ARG A 44 0.30 10.27 -3.42
N ALA A 45 0.79 10.49 -4.64
CA ALA A 45 2.17 10.14 -4.98
C ALA A 45 3.17 10.97 -4.15
N ASN A 46 2.91 12.26 -3.96
CA ASN A 46 3.77 13.13 -3.17
C ASN A 46 3.71 12.77 -1.69
N ASP A 47 2.52 12.50 -1.15
CA ASP A 47 2.33 12.08 0.24
C ASP A 47 3.03 10.75 0.52
N PHE A 48 2.92 9.78 -0.39
CA PHE A 48 3.63 8.51 -0.30
C PHE A 48 5.15 8.73 -0.30
N ARG A 49 5.68 9.55 -1.21
CA ARG A 49 7.12 9.84 -1.23
C ARG A 49 7.58 10.50 0.07
N ALA A 50 6.83 11.48 0.57
CA ALA A 50 7.16 12.19 1.79
C ALA A 50 7.16 11.26 3.01
N ALA A 51 6.14 10.39 3.13
CA ALA A 51 6.00 9.44 4.23
C ALA A 51 7.09 8.36 4.24
N HIS A 52 7.66 8.02 3.08
CA HIS A 52 8.66 6.97 2.92
C HIS A 52 10.07 7.50 2.60
N GLY A 53 10.31 8.82 2.69
CA GLY A 53 11.62 9.42 2.42
C GLY A 53 12.13 9.21 0.98
N LEU A 54 11.23 8.96 0.02
CA LEU A 54 11.61 8.61 -1.34
C LEU A 54 11.97 9.87 -2.16
N PRO A 55 13.05 9.84 -2.96
CA PRO A 55 13.38 10.92 -3.89
C PRO A 55 12.23 11.25 -4.86
N THR A 56 12.14 12.51 -5.29
CA THR A 56 11.07 13.00 -6.20
C THR A 56 11.01 12.26 -7.53
N GLY A 57 12.12 11.71 -8.00
CA GLY A 57 12.20 10.90 -9.22
C GLY A 57 11.72 9.45 -9.10
N VAL A 58 11.46 8.95 -7.88
CA VAL A 58 10.99 7.58 -7.69
C VAL A 58 9.56 7.44 -8.21
N LYS A 59 9.37 6.44 -9.07
CA LYS A 59 8.07 6.10 -9.64
C LYS A 59 7.24 5.39 -8.58
N VAL A 60 6.26 6.10 -8.02
CA VAL A 60 5.28 5.52 -7.09
C VAL A 60 4.37 4.56 -7.87
N PRO A 61 4.15 3.33 -7.37
CA PRO A 61 3.27 2.36 -8.00
C PRO A 61 1.85 2.91 -8.24
N VAL A 62 1.19 2.46 -9.30
CA VAL A 62 -0.13 2.96 -9.71
C VAL A 62 -1.16 2.72 -8.60
N GLU A 63 -1.09 1.56 -7.96
CA GLU A 63 -1.97 1.13 -6.88
C GLU A 63 -1.87 1.99 -5.60
N MET A 64 -0.76 2.70 -5.40
CA MET A 64 -0.60 3.67 -4.30
C MET A 64 -1.07 5.08 -4.70
N ARG A 65 -1.26 5.35 -6.00
CA ARG A 65 -1.74 6.64 -6.52
C ARG A 65 -3.25 6.65 -6.76
N PHE A 66 -3.81 5.51 -7.17
CA PHE A 66 -5.21 5.38 -7.52
C PHE A 66 -5.96 4.54 -6.49
N ALA A 67 -7.04 5.12 -5.98
CA ALA A 67 -7.90 4.43 -5.03
C ALA A 67 -8.54 3.19 -5.65
N SER A 68 -8.58 2.08 -4.91
CA SER A 68 -9.28 0.87 -5.38
C SER A 68 -10.79 1.14 -5.39
N GLY A 69 -11.43 0.88 -6.53
CA GLY A 69 -12.89 1.08 -6.70
C GLY A 69 -13.76 0.25 -5.76
N SER A 70 -13.20 -0.81 -5.15
CA SER A 70 -13.91 -1.64 -4.17
C SER A 70 -13.72 -1.18 -2.71
N GLY A 71 -12.72 -0.35 -2.40
CA GLY A 71 -12.39 0.05 -1.03
C GLY A 71 -12.01 -1.08 -0.07
N LEU A 72 -11.89 -2.32 -0.55
CA LEU A 72 -11.76 -3.55 0.24
C LEU A 72 -10.63 -4.46 -0.23
N ASP A 73 -9.77 -4.01 -1.16
CA ASP A 73 -8.65 -4.81 -1.64
C ASP A 73 -7.43 -4.61 -0.73
N PRO A 74 -7.03 -5.60 0.09
CA PRO A 74 -5.90 -5.49 0.99
C PRO A 74 -4.56 -5.74 0.30
N HIS A 75 -4.53 -5.97 -1.02
CA HIS A 75 -3.32 -6.33 -1.74
C HIS A 75 -2.58 -5.13 -2.31
N ILE A 76 -1.25 -5.18 -2.20
CA ILE A 76 -0.31 -4.28 -2.88
C ILE A 76 0.70 -5.12 -3.66
N SER A 77 1.43 -4.51 -4.61
CA SER A 77 2.54 -5.19 -5.26
C SER A 77 3.70 -5.43 -4.28
N PRO A 78 4.55 -6.45 -4.51
CA PRO A 78 5.78 -6.64 -3.74
C PRO A 78 6.68 -5.40 -3.74
N ASP A 79 6.77 -4.70 -4.88
CA ASP A 79 7.57 -3.48 -4.99
C ASP A 79 7.01 -2.36 -4.13
N ALA A 80 5.68 -2.20 -4.09
CA ALA A 80 5.03 -1.25 -3.19
C ALA A 80 5.28 -1.61 -1.72
N ALA A 81 5.28 -2.89 -1.34
CA ALA A 81 5.60 -3.32 0.02
C ALA A 81 7.06 -3.03 0.38
N ARG A 82 8.01 -3.36 -0.50
CA ARG A 82 9.44 -3.11 -0.32
C ARG A 82 9.76 -1.63 -0.16
N MET A 83 9.11 -0.73 -0.91
CA MET A 83 9.28 0.72 -0.77
C MET A 83 8.89 1.26 0.62
N GLN A 84 8.11 0.51 1.40
CA GLN A 84 7.72 0.91 2.75
C GLN A 84 8.59 0.28 3.84
N ALA A 85 9.43 -0.71 3.50
CA ALA A 85 10.16 -1.54 4.46
C ALA A 85 11.08 -0.70 5.36
N SER A 86 11.89 0.20 4.78
CA SER A 86 12.77 1.11 5.52
C SER A 86 12.01 1.90 6.61
N ARG A 87 10.93 2.59 6.22
CA ARG A 87 10.10 3.35 7.17
C ARG A 87 9.54 2.47 8.29
N VAL A 88 9.04 1.27 7.95
CA VAL A 88 8.47 0.34 8.95
C VAL A 88 9.55 -0.19 9.90
N ALA A 89 10.73 -0.51 9.36
CA ALA A 89 11.88 -0.96 10.14
C ALA A 89 12.32 0.12 11.15
N ASP A 90 12.46 1.36 10.68
CA ASP A 90 12.82 2.51 11.53
C ASP A 90 11.80 2.75 12.64
N ALA A 91 10.50 2.71 12.31
CA ALA A 91 9.43 2.94 13.27
C ALA A 91 9.31 1.83 14.33
N ARG A 92 9.80 0.62 14.03
CA ARG A 92 9.76 -0.55 14.93
C ARG A 92 11.11 -0.90 15.56
N GLY A 93 12.20 -0.21 15.19
CA GLY A 93 13.55 -0.56 15.62
C GLY A 93 14.01 -1.95 15.13
N LEU A 94 13.50 -2.40 13.98
CA LEU A 94 13.86 -3.69 13.37
C LEU A 94 14.97 -3.48 12.33
N ASN A 95 15.69 -4.55 11.97
CA ASN A 95 16.58 -4.51 10.82
C ASN A 95 15.75 -4.49 9.53
N GLU A 96 16.04 -3.55 8.62
CA GLU A 96 15.36 -3.46 7.32
C GLU A 96 15.42 -4.77 6.53
N ALA A 97 16.55 -5.50 6.58
CA ALA A 97 16.67 -6.80 5.91
C ALA A 97 15.65 -7.82 6.44
N GLN A 98 15.37 -7.83 7.76
CA GLN A 98 14.36 -8.72 8.34
C GLN A 98 12.95 -8.36 7.88
N VAL A 99 12.68 -7.06 7.71
CA VAL A 99 11.38 -6.59 7.20
C VAL A 99 11.23 -6.94 5.72
N LEU A 100 12.30 -6.83 4.91
CA LEU A 100 12.30 -7.26 3.52
C LEU A 100 12.10 -8.77 3.37
N ASP A 101 12.80 -9.58 4.18
CA ASP A 101 12.62 -11.03 4.20
C ASP A 101 11.17 -11.41 4.56
N LEU A 102 10.56 -10.69 5.51
CA LEU A 102 9.16 -10.88 5.85
C LEU A 102 8.22 -10.54 4.69
N VAL A 103 8.49 -9.43 3.98
CA VAL A 103 7.73 -9.06 2.77
C VAL A 103 7.82 -10.17 1.73
N ASP A 104 9.03 -10.63 1.42
CA ASP A 104 9.28 -11.66 0.41
C ASP A 104 8.61 -13.00 0.79
N ALA A 105 8.57 -13.35 2.08
CA ALA A 105 7.85 -14.52 2.59
C ALA A 105 6.31 -14.43 2.45
N HIS A 106 5.77 -13.22 2.29
CA HIS A 106 4.33 -12.96 2.11
C HIS A 106 3.97 -12.59 0.67
N VAL A 107 4.89 -12.75 -0.28
CA VAL A 107 4.60 -12.61 -1.70
C VAL A 107 3.81 -13.83 -2.16
N GLU A 108 2.55 -13.61 -2.51
CA GLU A 108 1.71 -14.58 -3.19
C GLU A 108 2.01 -14.53 -4.69
N GLY A 109 2.47 -15.65 -5.24
CA GLY A 109 2.73 -15.80 -6.67
C GLY A 109 1.44 -15.85 -7.51
N PRO A 110 1.56 -15.77 -8.84
CA PRO A 110 0.43 -15.91 -9.76
C PRO A 110 -0.30 -17.24 -9.55
N GLN A 111 -1.63 -17.23 -9.61
CA GLN A 111 -2.39 -18.49 -9.62
C GLN A 111 -1.98 -19.30 -10.86
N LEU A 112 -1.64 -20.58 -10.64
CA LEU A 112 -1.19 -21.52 -11.67
C LEU A 112 0.08 -21.09 -12.44
N GLY A 113 0.86 -20.12 -11.94
CA GLY A 113 2.12 -19.68 -12.56
C GLY A 113 1.97 -18.84 -13.84
N ILE A 114 0.74 -18.58 -14.28
CA ILE A 114 0.43 -17.87 -15.54
C ILE A 114 -0.71 -16.85 -15.39
N LEU A 115 -1.47 -16.88 -14.30
CA LEU A 115 -2.64 -16.02 -14.09
C LEU A 115 -2.43 -15.09 -12.89
N GLY A 116 -2.18 -13.81 -13.19
CA GLY A 116 -2.12 -12.73 -12.20
C GLY A 116 -0.73 -12.15 -11.99
N GLU A 117 -0.71 -11.01 -11.30
CA GLU A 117 0.52 -10.33 -10.86
C GLU A 117 0.85 -10.78 -9.43
N PRO A 118 2.15 -10.84 -9.04
CA PRO A 118 2.53 -11.13 -7.67
C PRO A 118 1.98 -10.04 -6.75
N ARG A 119 1.51 -10.45 -5.57
CA ARG A 119 0.80 -9.57 -4.63
C ARG A 119 1.16 -9.90 -3.19
N VAL A 120 0.98 -8.91 -2.33
CA VAL A 120 1.21 -9.01 -0.89
C VAL A 120 -0.05 -8.58 -0.17
N ASN A 121 -0.58 -9.45 0.69
CA ASN A 121 -1.72 -9.12 1.53
C ASN A 121 -1.25 -8.30 2.75
N VAL A 122 -1.58 -7.01 2.79
CA VAL A 122 -1.10 -6.08 3.83
C VAL A 122 -1.58 -6.45 5.22
N LEU A 123 -2.79 -7.00 5.35
CA LEU A 123 -3.32 -7.43 6.65
C LEU A 123 -2.50 -8.60 7.21
N LEU A 124 -2.23 -9.62 6.38
CA LEU A 124 -1.45 -10.77 6.80
C LEU A 124 0.00 -10.38 7.10
N LEU A 125 0.59 -9.51 6.28
CA LEU A 125 1.94 -8.99 6.50
C LEU A 125 2.05 -8.22 7.82
N ASN A 126 1.10 -7.31 8.11
CA ASN A 126 1.08 -6.56 9.37
C ASN A 126 0.91 -7.49 10.58
N LEU A 127 0.04 -8.50 10.47
CA LEU A 127 -0.11 -9.50 11.53
C LEU A 127 1.16 -10.32 11.77
N ALA A 128 1.89 -10.66 10.71
CA ALA A 128 3.16 -11.36 10.83
C ALA A 128 4.25 -10.47 11.42
N LEU A 129 4.25 -9.18 11.06
CA LEU A 129 5.16 -8.18 11.60
C LEU A 129 4.95 -7.97 13.11
N ASP A 130 3.70 -8.06 13.59
CA ASP A 130 3.39 -8.00 15.03
C ASP A 130 3.88 -9.22 15.82
N ARG A 131 4.12 -10.36 15.15
CA ARG A 131 4.68 -11.57 15.78
C ARG A 131 6.21 -11.61 15.81
N LEU A 132 6.88 -10.70 15.11
CA LEU A 132 8.34 -10.58 15.12
C LEU A 132 8.86 -9.76 16.32
N GLN A 133 7.96 -9.10 17.06
CA GLN A 133 8.23 -8.36 18.28
C GLN A 133 7.91 -9.20 19.52
#